data_AF-A0A9X5XCK1-F1
#
_entry.id   AF-A0A9X5XCK1-F1
#
_cell.length_a   1.000
_cell.length_b   1.000
_cell.length_c   1.000
_cell.angle_alpha   90.00
_cell.angle_beta   90.00
_cell.angle_gamma   90.00
#
_symmetry.space_group_name_H-M   'P 1'
#
loop_
_entity.id
_entity.type
_entity.pdbx_description
1 polymer ?
#
loop_
_entity_poly.entity_id
_entity_poly.type
_entity_poly.pdbx_seq_one_letter_code
_entity_poly.pdbx_strand_id
1 'polypeptide(L)' 'LVQLKFRHRVTGLSRSAGTVDTVTGEILEPSGIARGQASSRTVAGAFELKAQAVIVTSGGIGGNPDL' A
#
# COMPACT_ATOMS: atom_id res chain seq x y z
N LEU A 1 -13.19 -7.50 -14.13
CA LEU A 1 -12.51 -8.49 -13.25
C LEU A 1 -11.72 -7.74 -12.18
N VAL A 2 -11.50 -8.31 -10.99
CA VAL A 2 -10.79 -7.67 -9.86
C VAL A 2 -9.39 -8.29 -9.68
N GLN A 3 -8.39 -7.48 -9.33
CA GLN A 3 -7.03 -7.94 -8.99
C GLN A 3 -6.70 -7.61 -7.53
N LEU A 4 -6.28 -8.61 -6.77
CA LEU A 4 -5.82 -8.44 -5.39
C LEU A 4 -4.29 -8.41 -5.36
N LYS A 5 -3.73 -7.33 -4.80
CA LYS A 5 -2.28 -7.11 -4.69
C LYS A 5 -1.84 -7.18 -3.23
N PHE A 6 -1.83 -8.40 -2.68
CA PHE A 6 -1.31 -8.61 -1.33
C PHE A 6 0.17 -8.19 -1.25
N ARG A 7 0.62 -7.84 -0.04
CA ARG A 7 2.00 -7.39 0.23
C ARG A 7 2.41 -6.11 -0.53
N HIS A 8 1.48 -5.36 -1.12
CA HIS A 8 1.75 -4.02 -1.66
C HIS A 8 1.49 -2.99 -0.56
N ARG A 9 2.55 -2.29 -0.14
CA ARG A 9 2.50 -1.19 0.82
C ARG A 9 2.55 0.13 0.05
N VAL A 10 1.46 0.89 0.07
CA VAL A 10 1.43 2.24 -0.50
C VAL A 10 2.35 3.15 0.32
N THR A 11 3.23 3.88 -0.35
CA THR A 11 4.14 4.86 0.28
C THR A 11 3.97 6.26 -0.30
N GLY A 12 3.29 6.40 -1.44
CA GLY A 12 3.08 7.71 -2.06
C GLY A 12 1.82 7.79 -2.92
N LEU A 13 1.33 9.02 -3.02
CA LEU A 13 0.30 9.44 -3.96
C LEU A 13 0.84 10.64 -4.75
N SER A 14 0.50 10.73 -6.02
CA SER A 14 0.85 11.87 -6.87
C SER A 14 -0.35 12.37 -7.65
N ARG A 15 -0.25 13.61 -8.13
CA ARG A 15 -1.33 14.30 -8.84
C ARG A 15 -0.86 14.76 -10.21
N SER A 16 -1.75 14.68 -11.19
CA SER A 16 -1.63 15.34 -12.48
C SER A 16 -2.81 16.29 -12.65
N ALA A 17 -2.55 17.51 -13.13
CA ALA A 17 -3.58 18.52 -13.37
C ALA A 17 -4.57 18.71 -12.18
N GLY A 18 -4.05 18.66 -10.95
CA GLY A 18 -4.85 18.81 -9.72
C GLY A 18 -5.58 17.56 -9.24
N THR A 19 -5.61 16.47 -10.01
CA THR A 19 -6.29 15.21 -9.66
C THR A 19 -5.29 14.16 -9.20
N VAL A 20 -5.60 13.43 -8.11
CA VAL A 20 -4.80 12.27 -7.69
C VAL A 20 -5.03 11.14 -8.69
N ASP A 21 -3.98 10.79 -9.43
CA ASP A 21 -4.05 9.81 -10.51
C ASP A 21 -3.02 8.69 -10.38
N THR A 22 -2.07 8.82 -9.45
CA THR A 22 -0.91 7.93 -9.36
C THR A 22 -0.72 7.44 -7.92
N VAL A 23 -0.57 6.13 -7.77
CA VAL A 23 -0.26 5.45 -6.51
C VAL A 23 1.10 4.77 -6.64
N THR A 24 2.02 5.08 -5.74
CA THR A 24 3.34 4.45 -5.67
C THR A 24 3.51 3.69 -4.37
N GLY A 25 4.33 2.64 -4.41
CA GLY A 25 4.58 1.85 -3.22
C GLY A 25 5.62 0.77 -3.39
N GLU A 26 5.75 -0.01 -2.32
CA GLU A 26 6.72 -1.09 -2.18
C GLU A 26 5.98 -2.43 -2.20
N ILE A 27 6.59 -3.42 -2.82
CA ILE A 27 6.17 -4.82 -2.73
C ILE A 27 7.04 -5.46 -1.66
N LEU A 28 6.41 -5.94 -0.59
CA LEU A 28 7.09 -6.65 0.48
C LEU A 28 7.25 -8.12 0.11
N GLU A 29 8.29 -8.77 0.64
CA GLU A 29 8.48 -10.19 0.41
C GLU A 29 7.24 -11.01 0.82
N PRO A 30 6.95 -12.13 0.14
CA PRO A 30 5.88 -13.04 0.50
C PRO A 30 5.98 -13.47 1.96
N SER A 31 4.84 -13.66 2.61
CA SER A 31 4.81 -14.06 4.02
C SER A 31 3.63 -15.00 4.27
N GLY A 32 3.92 -16.14 4.89
CA GLY A 32 2.94 -17.17 5.26
C GLY A 32 2.64 -17.22 6.76
N ILE A 33 2.97 -16.18 7.52
CA ILE A 33 2.76 -16.14 8.97
C ILE A 33 1.26 -16.13 9.33
N ALA A 34 0.94 -16.54 10.56
CA ALA A 34 -0.45 -16.52 11.03
C ALA A 34 -0.97 -15.09 11.30
N ARG A 35 -2.30 -14.94 11.30
CA ARG A 35 -2.95 -13.67 11.65
C ARG A 35 -2.56 -13.23 13.06
N GLY A 36 -2.21 -11.95 13.20
CA GLY A 36 -1.82 -11.36 14.49
C GLY A 36 -0.33 -11.53 14.83
N GLN A 37 0.44 -12.24 14.00
CA GLN A 37 1.89 -12.29 14.12
C GLN A 37 2.54 -11.16 13.29
N ALA A 38 3.74 -10.75 13.69
CA ALA A 38 4.50 -9.74 12.96
C ALA A 38 5.09 -10.34 11.66
N SER A 39 4.70 -9.81 10.50
CA SER A 39 5.30 -10.19 9.22
C SER A 39 6.55 -9.35 8.94
N SER A 40 7.48 -9.90 8.16
CA SER A 40 8.59 -9.13 7.60
C SER A 40 8.12 -7.88 6.85
N ARG A 41 8.97 -6.85 6.87
CA ARG A 41 8.79 -5.58 6.15
C ARG A 41 9.86 -5.35 5.08
N THR A 42 10.68 -6.36 4.79
CA THR A 42 11.70 -6.34 3.73
C THR A 42 11.06 -6.08 2.37
N VAL A 43 11.63 -5.13 1.63
CA VAL A 43 11.17 -4.73 0.31
C VAL A 43 11.79 -5.65 -0.74
N ALA A 44 10.95 -6.24 -1.60
CA ALA A 44 11.34 -7.09 -2.72
C ALA A 44 11.17 -6.39 -4.08
N GLY A 45 10.50 -5.24 -4.12
CA GLY A 45 10.32 -4.45 -5.33
C GLY A 45 9.50 -3.19 -5.10
N ALA A 46 9.21 -2.47 -6.18
CA ALA A 46 8.38 -1.27 -6.17
C ALA A 46 7.26 -1.38 -7.21
N PHE A 47 6.23 -0.57 -7.06
CA PHE A 47 5.15 -0.45 -8.03
C PHE A 47 4.71 0.99 -8.22
N GLU A 48 4.17 1.26 -9.40
CA GLU A 48 3.42 2.46 -9.73
C GLU A 48 2.16 2.05 -10.48
N LEU A 49 1.02 2.64 -10.11
CA LEU A 49 -0.28 2.41 -10.75
C LEU A 49 -0.93 3.75 -11.06
N LYS A 50 -1.52 3.86 -12.24
CA LYS A 50 -2.35 5.00 -12.63
C LYS A 50 -3.83 4.64 -12.68
N ALA A 51 -4.67 5.54 -12.18
CA ALA A 51 -6.12 5.38 -12.18
C ALA A 51 -6.81 6.75 -12.25
N GLN A 52 -8.03 6.77 -12.79
CA GLN A 52 -8.84 8.00 -12.86
C GLN A 52 -9.38 8.43 -11.48
N ALA A 53 -9.45 7.48 -10.53
CA ALA A 53 -9.89 7.73 -9.17
C ALA A 53 -9.12 6.81 -8.20
N VAL A 54 -8.83 7.34 -7.01
CA VAL A 54 -8.18 6.61 -5.92
C VAL A 54 -9.06 6.69 -4.68
N ILE A 55 -9.43 5.53 -4.14
CA ILE A 55 -10.23 5.42 -2.90
C ILE A 55 -9.30 4.88 -1.80
N VAL A 56 -9.13 5.64 -0.72
CA VAL A 56 -8.26 5.27 0.40
C VAL A 56 -9.10 4.71 1.54
N THR A 57 -8.90 3.43 1.84
CA THR A 57 -9.54 2.71 2.95
C THR A 57 -8.50 1.98 3.79
N SER A 58 -7.42 2.68 4.19
CA SER A 58 -6.24 2.10 4.86
C SER A 58 -6.43 1.77 6.34
N GLY A 59 -7.54 2.19 6.95
CA GLY A 59 -7.72 2.19 8.41
C GLY A 59 -7.11 3.43 9.08
N GLY A 60 -7.11 3.46 10.41
CA GLY A 60 -6.59 4.55 11.24
C GLY A 60 -5.26 4.23 11.94
N ILE A 61 -4.79 5.15 12.78
CA ILE A 61 -3.46 5.11 13.44
C ILE A 61 -3.46 4.53 14.87
N GLY A 62 -4.55 3.89 15.33
CA GLY A 62 -4.66 3.45 16.74
C GLY A 62 -3.60 2.44 17.23
N GLY A 63 -2.80 1.86 16.33
CA GLY A 63 -1.64 1.03 16.65
C GLY A 63 -0.30 1.76 16.64
N ASN A 64 -0.27 3.08 16.45
CA ASN A 64 0.91 3.92 16.52
C ASN A 64 0.76 4.93 17.67
N PRO A 65 1.30 4.63 18.87
CA PRO A 65 1.14 5.49 20.04
C PRO A 65 1.95 6.80 19.97
N ASP A 66 2.91 6.90 19.04
CA ASP A 66 3.81 8.04 18.91
C ASP A 66 3.25 9.16 18.01
N LEU A 67 2.11 8.94 17.35
CA LEU A 67 1.40 9.89 16.49
C LEU A 67 0.11 10.38 17.16
#